data_AF-A0A6B8MTW0-F1
#
_entry.id   AF-A0A6B8MTW0-F1
#
_cell.length_a   1.000
_cell.length_b   1.000
_cell.length_c   1.000
_cell.angle_alpha   90.00
_cell.angle_beta   90.00
_cell.angle_gamma   90.00
#
_symmetry.space_group_name_H-M   'P 1'
#
loop_
_entity.id
_entity.type
_entity.pdbx_description
1 polymer ?
#
loop_
_entity_poly.entity_id
_entity_poly.type
_entity_poly.pdbx_seq_one_letter_code
_entity_poly.pdbx_strand_id
1 'polypeptide(L)'
;MSEAKPQDGSTVKGYRTLTTGDIERMNRLKDVSRHFCNLLDTEHNSTMDGVVKEESERNEALRCLDIARTKMQEACMWACRAVARPDADC
;
A
#
# COMPACT_ATOMS: atom_id res chain seq x y z
N MET A 1 -28.68 -4.07 -13.52
CA MET A 1 -27.74 -3.38 -12.62
C MET A 1 -27.90 -4.02 -11.26
N SER A 2 -26.88 -4.75 -10.77
CA SER A 2 -26.96 -5.38 -9.44
C SER A 2 -26.55 -4.34 -8.39
N GLU A 3 -27.48 -4.01 -7.51
CA GLU A 3 -27.24 -3.13 -6.38
C GLU A 3 -26.16 -3.74 -5.46
N ALA A 4 -25.17 -2.94 -5.08
CA ALA A 4 -24.16 -3.36 -4.12
C ALA A 4 -24.81 -3.59 -2.76
N LYS A 5 -24.61 -4.78 -2.18
CA LYS A 5 -25.14 -5.15 -0.87
C LYS A 5 -24.53 -4.22 0.21
N PRO A 6 -25.31 -3.76 1.22
CA PRO A 6 -24.77 -3.00 2.34
C PRO A 6 -23.66 -3.78 3.04
N GLN A 7 -22.59 -3.11 3.49
CA GLN A 7 -21.51 -3.75 4.25
C GLN A 7 -22.04 -4.25 5.59
N ASP A 8 -22.47 -5.51 5.63
CA ASP A 8 -23.07 -6.22 6.77
C ASP A 8 -22.00 -6.88 7.68
N GLY A 9 -20.72 -6.59 7.44
CA GLY A 9 -19.61 -7.22 8.16
C GLY A 9 -19.43 -8.70 7.82
N SER A 10 -20.16 -9.25 6.83
CA SER A 10 -19.93 -10.61 6.38
C SER A 10 -18.55 -10.75 5.74
N THR A 11 -17.91 -11.89 6.02
CA THR A 11 -16.58 -12.23 5.50
C THR A 11 -16.57 -12.04 3.99
N VAL A 12 -15.66 -11.20 3.49
CA VAL A 12 -15.43 -10.97 2.06
C VAL A 12 -15.42 -12.33 1.34
N LYS A 13 -16.47 -12.60 0.55
CA LYS A 13 -16.56 -13.82 -0.27
C LYS A 13 -15.58 -13.69 -1.44
N GLY A 14 -14.80 -14.74 -1.70
CA GLY A 14 -13.77 -14.79 -2.77
C GLY A 14 -12.36 -15.15 -2.29
N TYR A 15 -12.12 -15.16 -0.97
CA TYR A 15 -10.89 -15.67 -0.37
C TYR A 15 -11.16 -16.92 0.43
N ARG A 16 -10.22 -17.88 0.40
CA ARG A 16 -10.18 -18.94 1.42
C ARG A 16 -10.24 -18.32 2.82
N THR A 17 -10.78 -19.04 3.79
CA THR A 17 -10.70 -18.61 5.20
C THR A 17 -9.23 -18.43 5.59
N LEU A 18 -8.90 -17.22 6.05
CA LEU A 18 -7.56 -16.91 6.52
C LEU A 18 -7.35 -17.51 7.90
N THR A 19 -6.22 -18.18 8.08
CA THR A 19 -5.77 -18.62 9.40
C THR A 19 -5.21 -17.43 10.17
N THR A 20 -5.13 -17.53 11.50
CA THR A 20 -4.45 -16.53 12.34
C THR A 20 -3.03 -16.27 11.85
N GLY A 21 -2.30 -17.32 11.45
CA GLY A 21 -0.95 -17.18 10.89
C GLY A 21 -0.90 -16.46 9.54
N ASP A 22 -1.95 -16.56 8.71
CA ASP A 22 -2.04 -15.76 7.47
C ASP A 22 -2.19 -14.27 7.79
N ILE A 23 -3.08 -13.96 8.74
CA ILE A 23 -3.34 -12.58 9.19
C ILE A 23 -2.07 -11.96 9.78
N GLU A 24 -1.35 -12.69 10.63
CA GLU A 24 -0.08 -12.22 11.20
C GLU A 24 0.95 -11.92 10.12
N ARG A 25 1.12 -12.80 9.11
CA ARG A 25 2.05 -12.55 8.00
C ARG A 25 1.64 -11.34 7.17
N MET A 26 0.34 -11.18 6.88
CA MET A 26 -0.17 -10.01 6.15
C MET A 26 0.04 -8.71 6.95
N ASN A 27 -0.17 -8.73 8.26
CA ASN A 27 0.03 -7.56 9.10
C ASN A 27 1.51 -7.15 9.13
N ARG A 28 2.46 -8.09 9.23
CA ARG A 28 3.89 -7.79 9.12
C ARG A 28 4.25 -7.09 7.80
N LEU A 29 3.68 -7.55 6.67
CA LEU A 29 3.88 -6.91 5.37
C LEU A 29 3.31 -5.49 5.33
N LYS A 30 2.10 -5.30 5.88
CA LYS A 30 1.44 -4.00 5.97
C LYS A 30 2.18 -3.03 6.88
N ASP A 31 2.76 -3.52 7.98
CA ASP A 31 3.52 -2.69 8.92
C ASP A 31 4.81 -2.17 8.28
N VAL A 32 5.52 -3.02 7.53
CA VAL A 32 6.69 -2.59 6.74
C VAL A 32 6.30 -1.55 5.67
N SER A 33 5.21 -1.80 4.94
CA SER A 33 4.69 -0.83 3.95
C SER A 33 4.34 0.51 4.57
N ARG A 34 3.65 0.50 5.71
CA ARG A 34 3.28 1.72 6.44
C ARG A 34 4.51 2.47 6.94
N HIS A 35 5.47 1.74 7.53
CA HIS A 35 6.70 2.34 8.00
C HIS A 35 7.47 3.02 6.85
N PHE A 36 7.62 2.33 5.72
CA PHE A 36 8.29 2.90 4.55
C PHE A 36 7.54 4.14 4.01
N CYS A 37 6.21 4.10 3.91
CA CYS A 37 5.43 5.26 3.47
C CYS A 37 5.61 6.47 4.40
N ASN A 38 5.69 6.26 5.71
CA ASN A 38 5.93 7.33 6.68
C ASN A 38 7.34 7.94 6.53
N LEU A 39 8.35 7.13 6.17
CA LEU A 39 9.68 7.65 5.84
C LEU A 39 9.63 8.51 4.57
N LEU A 40 8.89 8.08 3.55
CA LEU A 40 8.70 8.89 2.34
C LEU A 40 7.99 10.22 2.62
N ASP A 41 7.01 10.26 3.53
CA ASP A 41 6.39 11.52 3.97
C ASP A 41 7.41 12.47 4.61
N THR A 42 8.32 11.92 5.40
CA THR A 42 9.39 12.70 6.05
C THR A 42 10.35 13.29 5.00
N GLU A 43 10.77 12.48 4.02
CA GLU A 43 11.62 12.94 2.91
C GLU A 43 10.91 13.94 2.00
N HIS A 44 9.61 13.75 1.76
CA HIS A 44 8.79 14.68 0.97
C HIS A 44 8.74 16.05 1.64
N ASN A 45 8.47 16.10 2.94
CA ASN A 45 8.46 17.35 3.71
C ASN A 45 9.84 18.01 3.72
N SER A 46 10.90 17.22 3.92
CA SER A 46 12.28 17.73 3.88
C SER A 46 12.64 18.30 2.50
N THR A 47 12.15 17.71 1.42
CA THR A 47 12.34 18.19 0.04
C THR A 47 11.56 19.49 -0.23
N MET A 48 10.38 19.64 0.35
CA MET A 48 9.57 20.87 0.29
C MET A 48 10.24 22.03 1.03
N ASP A 49 10.66 21.77 2.28
CA ASP A 49 11.25 22.76 3.18
C ASP A 49 12.71 23.11 2.82
N GLY A 50 13.36 22.22 2.07
CA GLY A 50 14.72 22.40 1.60
C GLY A 50 14.89 23.61 0.67
N VAL A 51 16.01 24.31 0.82
CA VAL A 51 16.46 25.33 -0.13
C VAL A 51 17.07 24.62 -1.35
N VAL A 52 16.22 24.02 -2.18
CA VAL A 52 16.68 23.41 -3.43
C VAL A 52 17.09 24.53 -4.39
N LYS A 53 18.31 24.45 -4.95
CA LYS A 53 18.91 25.47 -5.82
C LYS A 53 18.15 25.64 -7.15
N GLU A 54 17.52 24.57 -7.62
CA GLU A 54 16.76 24.55 -8.87
C GLU A 54 15.38 23.90 -8.66
N GLU A 55 14.34 24.53 -9.19
CA GLU A 55 12.95 24.05 -9.06
C GLU A 55 12.73 22.72 -9.79
N SER A 56 13.45 22.50 -10.90
CA SER A 56 13.39 21.27 -11.71
C SER A 56 13.84 20.04 -10.90
N GLU A 57 14.98 20.13 -10.23
CA GLU A 57 15.54 19.06 -9.38
C GLU A 57 14.61 18.73 -8.23
N ARG A 58 14.00 19.76 -7.61
CA ARG A 58 13.00 19.58 -6.55
C ARG A 58 11.81 18.78 -7.08
N ASN A 59 11.25 19.20 -8.22
CA ASN A 59 10.09 18.55 -8.81
C ASN A 59 10.39 17.10 -9.22
N GLU A 60 11.59 16.83 -9.71
CA GLU A 60 12.03 15.47 -10.02
C GLU A 60 12.16 14.59 -8.76
N ALA A 61 12.73 15.12 -7.68
CA ALA A 61 12.84 14.42 -6.40
C ALA A 61 11.46 14.06 -5.83
N LEU A 62 10.52 15.01 -5.82
CA LEU A 62 9.14 14.77 -5.35
C LEU A 62 8.43 13.70 -6.18
N ARG A 63 8.56 13.78 -7.51
CA ARG A 63 8.01 12.78 -8.41
C ARG A 63 8.58 11.39 -8.12
N CYS A 64 9.88 11.29 -7.83
CA CYS A 64 10.50 10.02 -7.45
C CYS A 64 9.90 9.46 -6.15
N LEU A 65 9.65 10.31 -5.15
CA LEU A 65 9.02 9.91 -3.88
C LEU A 65 7.57 9.42 -4.08
N ASP A 66 6.80 10.08 -4.94
CA ASP A 66 5.42 9.66 -5.25
C ASP A 66 5.38 8.31 -5.98
N ILE A 67 6.32 8.09 -6.91
CA ILE A 67 6.48 6.80 -7.59
C ILE A 67 6.86 5.72 -6.57
N ALA A 68 7.81 6.00 -5.67
CA ALA A 68 8.23 5.05 -4.64
C ALA A 68 7.08 4.64 -3.73
N ARG A 69 6.24 5.60 -3.30
CA ARG A 69 5.02 5.34 -2.51
C ARG A 69 4.08 4.40 -3.26
N THR A 70 3.77 4.74 -4.50
CA THR A 70 2.85 3.95 -5.35
C THR A 70 3.37 2.52 -5.49
N LYS A 71 4.68 2.36 -5.76
CA LYS A 71 5.31 1.04 -5.93
C LYS A 71 5.35 0.23 -4.64
N MET A 72 5.57 0.86 -3.49
CA MET A 72 5.50 0.16 -2.21
C MET A 72 4.08 -0.33 -1.90
N GLN A 73 3.07 0.50 -2.14
CA GLN A 73 1.67 0.13 -1.94
C GLN A 73 1.26 -1.01 -2.87
N GLU A 74 1.65 -0.94 -4.15
CA GLU A 74 1.43 -2.00 -5.14
C GLU A 74 2.12 -3.31 -4.72
N ALA A 75 3.39 -3.26 -4.32
CA ALA A 75 4.12 -4.42 -3.84
C ALA A 75 3.47 -5.06 -2.61
N CYS A 76 3.04 -4.24 -1.64
CA CYS A 76 2.35 -4.71 -0.44
C CYS A 76 0.99 -5.36 -0.78
N MET A 77 0.26 -4.80 -1.74
CA MET A 77 -1.01 -5.33 -2.22
C MET A 77 -0.81 -6.73 -2.85
N TRP A 78 0.14 -6.85 -3.77
CA TRP A 78 0.46 -8.13 -4.41
C TRP A 78 0.97 -9.17 -3.41
N ALA A 79 1.81 -8.78 -2.45
CA ALA A 79 2.28 -9.67 -1.39
C ALA A 79 1.13 -10.16 -0.49
N CYS A 80 0.21 -9.27 -0.10
CA CYS A 80 -0.99 -9.65 0.66
C CYS A 80 -1.89 -10.60 -0.15
N ARG A 81 -2.08 -10.36 -1.46
CA ARG A 81 -2.83 -11.24 -2.35
C ARG A 81 -2.19 -12.63 -2.44
N ALA A 82 -0.86 -12.71 -2.52
CA ALA A 82 -0.14 -13.99 -2.54
C ALA A 82 -0.32 -14.79 -1.24
N VAL A 83 -0.42 -14.13 -0.08
CA VAL A 83 -0.75 -14.81 1.20
C VAL A 83 -2.20 -15.26 1.21
N ALA A 84 -3.10 -14.39 0.78
CA ALA A 84 -4.54 -14.64 0.81
C ALA A 84 -4.94 -15.78 -0.12
N ARG A 85 -4.27 -15.93 -1.28
CA ARG A 85 -4.59 -16.93 -2.31
C ARG A 85 -6.09 -16.89 -2.66
N PRO A 86 -6.60 -15.76 -3.19
CA PRO A 86 -7.97 -15.69 -3.66
C PRO A 86 -8.25 -16.77 -4.68
N ASP A 87 -9.49 -17.24 -4.72
CA ASP A 87 -9.91 -18.21 -5.72
C ASP A 87 -9.84 -17.59 -7.13
N ALA A 88 -9.68 -18.44 -8.16
CA ALA A 88 -9.44 -18.00 -9.54
C ALA A 88 -10.57 -17.13 -10.13
N ASP A 89 -11.75 -17.14 -9.52
CA ASP A 89 -12.93 -16.38 -9.93
C ASP A 89 -12.98 -14.96 -9.33
N CYS A 90 -11.87 -14.47 -8.75
CA CYS A 90 -11.80 -13.25 -7.94
C CYS A 90 -10.81 -12.18 -8.44
#